data_AF-A0A6A0HK08-F1
#
_entry.id   AF-A0A6A0HK08-F1
#
_cell.length_a   1.000
_cell.length_b   1.000
_cell.length_c   1.000
_cell.angle_alpha   90.00
_cell.angle_beta   90.00
_cell.angle_gamma   90.00
#
_symmetry.space_group_name_H-M   'P 1'
#
loop_
_entity.id
_entity.type
_entity.pdbx_description
1 polymer ?
#
loop_
_entity_poly.entity_id
_entity_poly.type
_entity_poly.pdbx_seq_one_letter_code
_entity_poly.pdbx_strand_id
1 'polypeptide(L)'
;MNRPNYNPDILSCLANLSSDEVFTPPKLVNEMLDLLPPEIWRDRSVTFLDPVCKTGVFLREIAKRLDTGLEKEIPDRQQRINHIFGKQLFGIGITELTVLLSRRSV
;
A
#
# COMPACT_ATOMS: atom_id res chain seq x y z
N MET A 1 40.25 8.65 -2.15
CA MET A 1 38.97 8.31 -2.82
C MET A 1 37.92 8.10 -1.73
N ASN A 2 37.03 9.07 -1.53
CA ASN A 2 35.94 8.96 -0.55
C ASN A 2 34.96 7.87 -1.03
N ARG A 3 34.94 6.73 -0.36
CA ARG A 3 33.84 5.77 -0.53
C ARG A 3 32.60 6.40 0.10
N PRO A 4 31.50 6.62 -0.63
CA PRO A 4 30.27 7.10 -0.02
C PRO A 4 29.86 6.08 1.05
N ASN A 5 29.49 6.59 2.22
CA ASN A 5 28.94 5.81 3.31
C ASN A 5 27.59 5.25 2.83
N TYR A 6 27.61 4.10 2.17
CA TYR A 6 26.41 3.37 1.77
C TYR A 6 25.76 2.88 3.05
N ASN A 7 24.74 3.59 3.50
CA ASN A 7 23.85 3.13 4.55
C ASN A 7 22.72 2.37 3.85
N PRO A 8 22.84 1.04 3.62
CA PRO A 8 21.72 0.30 3.07
C PRO A 8 20.56 0.48 4.02
N ASP A 9 19.44 0.96 3.49
CA ASP A 9 18.18 0.97 4.22
C ASP A 9 18.02 -0.43 4.85
N ILE A 10 17.80 -0.50 6.16
CA ILE A 10 17.67 -1.79 6.86
C ILE A 10 16.63 -2.67 6.16
N LEU A 11 15.61 -2.06 5.54
CA LEU A 11 14.61 -2.74 4.72
C LEU A 11 15.20 -3.40 3.46
N SER A 12 16.21 -2.78 2.84
CA SER A 12 16.96 -3.37 1.71
C SER A 12 17.86 -4.52 2.13
N CYS A 13 18.41 -4.48 3.36
CA CYS A 13 19.15 -5.61 3.94
C CYS A 13 18.21 -6.78 4.27
N LEU A 14 17.03 -6.49 4.82
CA LEU A 14 16.01 -7.51 5.14
C LEU A 14 15.47 -8.21 3.89
N ALA A 15 15.30 -7.48 2.78
CA ALA A 15 14.88 -8.07 1.51
C ALA A 15 15.87 -9.11 0.94
N ASN A 16 17.16 -9.02 1.30
CA ASN A 16 18.21 -9.95 0.85
C ASN A 16 18.40 -11.16 1.76
N LEU A 17 17.84 -11.15 2.97
CA LEU A 17 17.95 -12.22 3.97
C LEU A 17 16.74 -13.16 3.85
N SER A 18 16.77 -14.00 2.83
CA SER A 18 16.00 -15.26 2.71
C SER A 18 14.57 -15.25 3.27
N SER A 19 13.62 -14.97 2.40
CA SER A 19 12.31 -15.61 2.40
C SER A 19 11.76 -15.49 0.98
N ASP A 20 10.82 -16.34 0.54
CA ASP A 20 10.14 -16.25 -0.77
C ASP A 20 9.26 -14.98 -0.89
N GLU A 21 9.74 -13.88 -0.31
CA GLU A 21 9.13 -12.58 -0.17
C GLU A 21 9.74 -11.61 -1.16
N VAL A 22 9.14 -11.57 -2.35
CA VAL A 22 9.35 -10.45 -3.27
C VAL A 22 8.73 -9.20 -2.63
N PHE A 23 9.58 -8.38 -2.02
CA PHE A 23 9.18 -7.09 -1.49
C PHE A 23 9.14 -6.07 -2.62
N THR A 24 7.96 -5.50 -2.91
CA THR A 24 7.85 -4.37 -3.84
C THR A 24 8.18 -3.09 -3.08
N PRO A 25 9.27 -2.38 -3.42
CA PRO A 25 9.64 -1.16 -2.70
C PRO A 25 8.52 -0.10 -2.78
N PRO A 26 8.24 0.65 -1.71
CA PRO A 26 7.20 1.68 -1.72
C PRO A 26 7.35 2.71 -2.85
N LYS A 27 8.60 3.00 -3.26
CA LYS A 27 8.89 3.86 -4.40
C LYS A 27 8.31 3.30 -5.70
N LEU A 28 8.59 2.04 -6.01
CA LEU A 28 8.10 1.37 -7.21
C LEU A 28 6.57 1.26 -7.18
N VAL A 29 5.99 0.95 -6.02
CA VAL A 29 4.52 0.92 -5.85
C VAL A 29 3.93 2.29 -6.19
N ASN A 30 4.49 3.37 -5.65
CA ASN A 30 3.98 4.72 -5.94
C ASN A 30 4.15 5.09 -7.42
N GLU A 31 5.28 4.76 -8.05
CA GLU A 31 5.48 4.94 -9.50
C GLU A 31 4.41 4.20 -10.32
N MET A 32 4.05 2.97 -9.95
CA MET A 32 2.98 2.21 -10.60
C MET A 32 1.60 2.83 -10.37
N LEU A 33 1.30 3.26 -9.15
CA LEU A 33 0.02 3.89 -8.82
C LEU A 33 -0.12 5.28 -9.48
N ASP A 34 0.98 5.97 -9.78
CA ASP A 34 0.99 7.25 -10.49
C ASP A 34 0.62 7.12 -11.98
N LEU A 35 0.66 5.90 -12.54
CA LEU A 35 0.19 5.61 -13.90
C LEU A 35 -1.34 5.54 -13.99
N LEU A 36 -2.04 5.41 -12.85
CA LEU A 36 -3.49 5.34 -12.83
C LEU A 36 -4.12 6.73 -13.01
N PRO A 37 -5.32 6.85 -13.62
CA PRO A 37 -5.96 8.14 -13.80
C PRO A 37 -6.18 8.86 -12.47
N PRO A 38 -5.78 10.13 -12.32
CA PRO A 38 -5.75 10.81 -11.01
C PRO A 38 -7.14 11.01 -10.38
N GLU A 39 -8.20 11.03 -11.17
CA GLU A 39 -9.58 11.18 -10.71
C GLU A 39 -10.05 10.05 -9.81
N ILE A 40 -9.51 8.83 -9.97
CA ILE A 40 -9.95 7.66 -9.17
C ILE A 40 -9.66 7.84 -7.68
N TRP A 41 -8.66 8.65 -7.34
CA TRP A 41 -8.28 8.91 -5.95
C TRP A 41 -9.30 9.79 -5.22
N ARG A 42 -10.22 10.43 -5.95
CA ARG A 42 -11.27 11.31 -5.42
C ARG A 42 -12.67 10.74 -5.59
N ASP A 43 -12.81 9.51 -6.07
CA ASP A 43 -14.09 8.85 -6.31
C ASP A 43 -14.34 7.77 -5.27
N ARG A 44 -15.32 8.00 -4.39
CA ARG A 44 -15.70 7.04 -3.33
C ARG A 44 -16.34 5.74 -3.85
N SER A 45 -16.68 5.66 -5.15
CA SER A 45 -17.30 4.50 -5.79
C SER A 45 -16.28 3.53 -6.40
N VAL A 46 -15.04 3.97 -6.62
CA VAL A 46 -13.97 3.11 -7.16
C VAL A 46 -13.56 2.06 -6.13
N THR A 47 -13.31 0.84 -6.59
CA THR A 47 -12.81 -0.26 -5.79
C THR A 47 -11.46 -0.76 -6.32
N PHE A 48 -10.59 -1.15 -5.40
CA PHE A 48 -9.24 -1.65 -5.66
C PHE A 48 -9.13 -3.09 -5.14
N LEU A 49 -8.49 -3.94 -5.93
CA LEU A 49 -8.20 -5.32 -5.59
C LEU A 49 -6.71 -5.60 -5.80
N ASP A 50 -6.03 -6.02 -4.73
CA ASP A 50 -4.72 -6.68 -4.82
C ASP A 50 -4.92 -8.21 -4.70
N PRO A 51 -4.96 -8.95 -5.82
CA PRO A 51 -5.36 -10.36 -5.84
C PRO A 51 -4.30 -11.31 -5.27
N VAL A 52 -3.09 -10.83 -5.00
CA VAL A 52 -1.97 -11.61 -4.45
C VAL A 52 -1.24 -10.77 -3.40
N CYS A 53 -2.01 -10.14 -2.52
CA CYS A 53 -1.47 -9.23 -1.53
C CYS A 53 -0.57 -9.99 -0.56
N LYS A 54 0.72 -9.63 -0.56
CA LYS A 54 1.69 -10.25 0.34
C LYS A 54 1.70 -9.54 1.69
N THR A 55 2.60 -8.58 1.87
CA THR A 55 2.64 -7.72 3.07
C THR A 55 1.70 -6.50 2.95
N GLY A 56 0.92 -6.41 1.87
CA GLY A 56 -0.09 -5.36 1.67
C GLY A 56 0.45 -3.98 1.30
N VAL A 57 1.66 -3.88 0.71
CA VAL A 57 2.26 -2.57 0.36
C VAL A 57 1.39 -1.77 -0.60
N PHE A 58 0.84 -2.38 -1.66
CA PHE A 58 -0.11 -1.71 -2.56
C PHE A 58 -1.34 -1.21 -1.81
N LEU A 59 -1.96 -2.07 -0.99
CA LEU A 59 -3.14 -1.72 -0.21
C LEU A 59 -2.87 -0.50 0.70
N ARG A 60 -1.73 -0.47 1.37
CA ARG A 60 -1.35 0.65 2.24
C ARG A 60 -1.18 1.96 1.47
N GLU A 61 -0.47 1.94 0.35
CA GLU A 61 -0.24 3.16 -0.44
C GLU A 61 -1.52 3.65 -1.12
N ILE A 62 -2.41 2.74 -1.56
CA ILE A 62 -3.76 3.07 -2.03
C ILE A 62 -4.59 3.72 -0.91
N ALA A 63 -4.59 3.15 0.30
CA ALA A 63 -5.34 3.70 1.44
C ALA A 63 -4.92 5.13 1.77
N LYS A 64 -3.61 5.44 1.75
CA LYS A 64 -3.10 6.81 1.97
C LYS A 64 -3.61 7.79 0.91
N ARG A 65 -3.56 7.39 -0.37
CA ARG A 65 -4.05 8.23 -1.48
C ARG A 65 -5.54 8.51 -1.36
N LEU A 66 -6.34 7.51 -1.00
CA LEU A 66 -7.78 7.66 -0.78
C LEU A 66 -8.09 8.49 0.48
N ASP A 67 -7.34 8.33 1.58
CA ASP A 67 -7.54 9.14 2.80
C ASP A 67 -7.39 10.63 2.48
N THR A 68 -6.36 11.02 1.72
CA THR A 68 -6.19 12.41 1.27
C THR A 68 -7.19 12.82 0.18
N GLY A 69 -7.43 11.96 -0.81
CA GLY A 69 -8.24 12.29 -1.98
C GLY A 69 -9.73 12.48 -1.68
N LEU A 70 -10.24 11.78 -0.65
CA LEU A 70 -11.65 11.83 -0.25
C LEU A 70 -11.95 12.83 0.87
N GLU A 71 -10.98 13.62 1.35
CA GLU A 71 -11.18 14.59 2.44
C GLU A 71 -12.34 15.57 2.20
N LYS A 72 -12.56 15.96 0.94
CA LYS A 72 -13.64 16.88 0.58
C LYS A 72 -15.02 16.23 0.54
N GLU A 73 -15.08 14.94 0.19
CA GLU A 73 -16.34 14.20 0.04
C GLU A 73 -16.78 13.57 1.37
N ILE A 74 -15.82 13.07 2.16
CA ILE A 74 -16.06 12.49 3.49
C ILE A 74 -15.14 13.22 4.49
N PRO A 75 -15.55 14.38 5.04
CA PRO A 75 -14.68 15.20 5.89
C PRO A 75 -14.25 14.52 7.19
N ASP A 76 -15.15 13.76 7.82
CA ASP A 76 -14.83 12.98 9.01
C ASP A 76 -13.85 11.84 8.67
N ARG A 77 -12.65 11.91 9.24
CA ARG A 77 -11.58 10.95 8.92
C ARG A 77 -11.95 9.53 9.32
N GLN A 78 -12.63 9.32 10.44
CA GLN A 78 -12.98 7.97 10.87
C GLN A 78 -14.00 7.33 9.92
N GLN A 79 -15.03 8.07 9.52
CA GLN A 79 -15.99 7.63 8.50
C GLN A 79 -15.31 7.36 7.16
N ARG A 80 -14.36 8.20 6.75
CA ARG A 80 -13.60 8.03 5.51
C ARG A 80 -12.75 6.77 5.54
N ILE A 81 -12.00 6.54 6.61
CA ILE A 81 -11.21 5.31 6.81
C ILE A 81 -12.12 4.07 6.83
N ASN A 82 -13.25 4.13 7.53
CA ASN A 82 -14.23 3.03 7.56
C ASN A 82 -14.80 2.75 6.16
N HIS A 83 -15.06 3.79 5.37
CA HIS A 83 -15.51 3.65 3.99
C HIS A 83 -14.43 3.02 3.10
N ILE A 84 -13.19 3.51 3.17
CA ILE A 84 -12.06 2.99 2.38
C ILE A 84 -11.85 1.50 2.64
N PHE A 85 -11.68 1.10 3.90
CA PHE A 85 -11.42 -0.31 4.25
C PHE A 85 -12.65 -1.21 4.18
N GLY A 86 -13.86 -0.65 4.27
CA GLY A 86 -15.11 -1.42 4.22
C GLY A 86 -15.70 -1.56 2.82
N LYS A 87 -15.38 -0.65 1.89
CA LYS A 87 -16.05 -0.54 0.59
C LYS A 87 -15.12 -0.42 -0.61
N GLN A 88 -13.89 0.08 -0.45
CA GLN A 88 -13.02 0.39 -1.59
C GLN A 88 -11.77 -0.48 -1.69
N LEU A 89 -11.26 -1.03 -0.59
CA LEU A 89 -9.95 -1.67 -0.59
C LEU A 89 -10.04 -3.15 -0.23
N PHE A 90 -9.66 -4.02 -1.17
CA PHE A 90 -9.71 -5.48 -1.01
C PHE A 90 -8.37 -6.12 -1.35
N GLY A 91 -8.01 -7.15 -0.58
CA GLY A 91 -6.78 -7.92 -0.77
C GLY A 91 -7.05 -9.41 -0.61
N ILE A 92 -6.41 -10.23 -1.45
CA ILE A 92 -6.41 -11.68 -1.35
C ILE A 92 -4.97 -12.12 -1.12
N GLY A 93 -4.69 -12.71 0.04
CA GLY A 93 -3.40 -13.32 0.32
C GLY A 93 -3.41 -14.81 0.00
N ILE A 94 -2.24 -15.35 -0.36
CA ILE A 94 -2.08 -16.78 -0.70
C ILE A 94 -2.03 -17.63 0.57
N THR A 95 -1.43 -17.10 1.65
CA THR A 95 -1.32 -17.78 2.94
C THR A 95 -1.95 -16.94 4.04
N GLU A 96 -2.44 -17.60 5.09
CA GLU A 96 -2.98 -16.92 6.26
C GLU A 96 -1.97 -15.93 6.87
N LEU A 97 -0.69 -16.30 6.93
CA LEU A 97 0.37 -15.42 7.42
C LEU A 97 0.45 -14.12 6.60
N THR A 98 0.44 -14.21 5.27
CA THR A 98 0.47 -13.01 4.41
C THR A 98 -0.78 -12.16 4.58
N VAL A 99 -1.96 -12.78 4.70
CA VAL A 99 -3.21 -12.05 5.03
C VAL A 99 -3.07 -11.32 6.37
N LEU A 100 -2.57 -11.97 7.42
CA LEU A 100 -2.39 -11.36 8.74
C LEU A 100 -1.38 -10.20 8.71
N LEU A 101 -0.29 -10.35 7.97
CA LEU A 101 0.72 -9.29 7.78
C LEU A 101 0.14 -8.09 7.02
N SER A 102 -0.62 -8.34 5.95
CA SER A 102 -1.27 -7.28 5.16
C SER A 102 -2.25 -6.42 5.97
N ARG A 103 -2.87 -6.99 7.01
CA ARG A 103 -3.81 -6.30 7.91
C ARG A 103 -3.14 -5.44 8.98
N ARG A 104 -1.84 -5.61 9.22
CA ARG A 104 -1.10 -4.99 10.33
C ARG A 104 -0.49 -3.62 10.03
N SER A 105 -0.89 -2.98 8.93
CA SER A 105 -0.24 -1.75 8.45
C SER A 105 -1.19 -0.55 8.44
N VAL A 106 -1.40 0.06 9.61
CA VAL A 106 -1.84 1.46 9.79
C VAL A 106 -1.16 2.08 11.00
#